data_AF-N1TZ94-F1
#
_entry.id   AF-N1TZ94-F1
#
_cell.length_a   1.000
_cell.length_b   1.000
_cell.length_c   1.000
_cell.angle_alpha   90.00
_cell.angle_beta   90.00
_cell.angle_gamma   90.00
#
_symmetry.space_group_name_H-M   'P 1'
#
loop_
_entity.id
_entity.type
_entity.pdbx_description
1 polymer ?
#
loop_
_entity_poly.entity_id
_entity_poly.type
_entity_poly.pdbx_seq_one_letter_code
_entity_poly.pdbx_strand_id
1 'polypeptide(L)'
;MIYYAEVAFDLPIEEDTFTYEVPPNTQIGVRVLAKLRNREEEGIIVSIHQNEPSYKVLPVVKIIDKTPIVLREQIDLAYWMKDQYIASLGECIYKMIPAGRRQVKLEAFPSDSEGKPVTLNEEQEVAYQNILSTFGRTAVHLLFGITGSGKTEIYIHLIQKALETPNRSVILLVPEISLTFHIIRKLELIFPGQLAVLHSALKISEKFKAYNELLSGKKRIAVGTRSAVFAPVSNLGLVIIDEDHDSSFKEHSSPRYHSRQVAMQRCKTNNAVLVMGTATPSLEIYHLAKEKKSICILSRKDRKGFCLRPFVSWKIKKSLTLLVPSFLSRSNEDWIKKNR
;
A
#
# COMPACT_ATOMS: atom_id res chain seq x y z
N MET A 1 38.49 -6.16 2.90
CA MET A 1 37.77 -5.03 3.51
C MET A 1 36.64 -5.59 4.34
N ILE A 2 36.51 -5.15 5.59
CA ILE A 2 35.42 -5.55 6.49
C ILE A 2 34.20 -4.70 6.16
N TYR A 3 33.01 -5.31 6.16
CA TYR A 3 31.74 -4.63 5.94
C TYR A 3 30.86 -4.85 7.16
N TYR A 4 30.07 -3.82 7.49
CA TYR A 4 29.10 -3.86 8.56
C TYR A 4 27.71 -3.63 7.98
N ALA A 5 26.73 -4.31 8.56
CA ALA A 5 25.33 -4.20 8.19
C ALA A 5 24.48 -3.80 9.39
N GLU A 6 23.53 -2.91 9.15
CA GLU A 6 22.45 -2.62 10.09
C GLU A 6 21.32 -3.63 9.87
N VAL A 7 21.00 -4.39 10.92
CA VAL A 7 20.03 -5.49 10.87
C VAL A 7 18.81 -5.16 11.74
N ALA A 8 17.63 -5.16 11.13
CA ALA A 8 16.34 -4.98 11.81
C ALA A 8 15.70 -6.34 12.12
N PHE A 9 15.18 -6.52 13.34
CA PHE A 9 14.55 -7.77 13.80
C PHE A 9 13.05 -7.56 14.08
N ASP A 10 12.21 -8.58 13.85
CA ASP A 10 10.76 -8.55 14.12
C ASP A 10 10.45 -8.56 15.63
N LEU A 11 10.87 -7.51 16.33
CA LEU A 11 10.76 -7.35 17.77
C LEU A 11 10.30 -5.92 18.10
N PRO A 12 9.50 -5.75 19.16
CA PRO A 12 9.07 -4.43 19.63
C PRO A 12 10.18 -3.82 20.49
N ILE A 13 11.25 -3.39 19.85
CA ILE A 13 12.44 -2.80 20.47
C ILE A 13 12.55 -1.32 20.11
N GLU A 14 13.18 -0.53 21.00
CA GLU A 14 13.40 0.91 20.78
C GLU A 14 14.50 1.14 19.75
N GLU A 15 15.52 0.29 19.75
CA GLU A 15 16.57 0.29 18.74
C GLU A 15 16.03 -0.21 17.40
N ASP A 16 16.18 0.59 16.35
CA ASP A 16 15.74 0.21 15.01
C ASP A 16 16.51 -0.98 14.44
N THR A 17 17.81 -0.98 14.72
CA THR A 17 18.78 -1.89 14.11
C THR A 17 19.91 -2.21 15.09
N PHE A 18 20.59 -3.32 14.82
CA PHE A 18 21.87 -3.63 15.44
C PHE A 18 22.91 -3.87 14.35
N THR A 19 24.14 -3.43 14.62
CA THR A 19 25.26 -3.58 13.68
C THR A 19 25.89 -4.96 13.78
N TYR A 20 26.09 -5.62 12.64
CA TYR A 20 26.78 -6.91 12.51
C TYR A 20 27.85 -6.86 11.43
N GLU A 21 28.91 -7.65 11.58
CA GLU A 21 29.88 -7.88 10.52
C GLU A 21 29.29 -8.80 9.45
N VAL A 22 29.49 -8.45 8.18
CA VAL A 22 28.97 -9.21 7.03
C VAL A 22 30.05 -9.46 5.96
N PRO A 23 29.95 -10.57 5.20
CA PRO A 23 30.82 -10.81 4.06
C PRO A 23 30.73 -9.72 2.99
N PRO A 24 31.79 -9.50 2.19
CA PRO A 24 31.70 -8.67 1.00
C PRO A 24 30.66 -9.23 0.02
N ASN A 25 29.99 -8.35 -0.74
CA ASN A 25 28.88 -8.64 -1.66
C ASN A 25 27.52 -8.97 -1.00
N THR A 26 27.41 -8.84 0.32
CA THR A 26 26.10 -8.87 0.98
C THR A 26 25.21 -7.74 0.45
N GLN A 27 23.92 -8.01 0.27
CA GLN A 27 22.97 -7.06 -0.32
C GLN A 27 21.96 -6.57 0.74
N ILE A 28 21.51 -5.32 0.60
CA ILE A 28 20.40 -4.78 1.39
C ILE A 28 19.12 -5.53 1.04
N GLY A 29 18.28 -5.80 2.03
CA GLY A 29 16.96 -6.44 1.86
C GLY A 29 16.97 -7.97 1.91
N VAL A 30 18.11 -8.60 2.19
CA VAL A 30 18.22 -10.04 2.43
C VAL A 30 18.01 -10.36 3.90
N ARG A 31 17.47 -11.56 4.20
CA ARG A 31 17.45 -12.06 5.58
C ARG A 31 18.80 -12.62 5.99
N VAL A 32 19.13 -12.42 7.26
CA VAL A 32 20.26 -13.01 7.94
C VAL A 32 19.80 -13.65 9.25
N LEU A 33 20.49 -14.71 9.64
CA LEU A 33 20.45 -15.23 10.99
C LEU A 33 21.57 -14.56 11.78
N ALA A 34 21.22 -13.95 12.91
CA ALA A 34 22.19 -13.24 13.75
C ALA A 34 21.94 -13.52 15.23
N LYS A 35 23.01 -13.51 16.04
CA LYS A 35 22.88 -13.71 17.48
C LYS A 35 22.42 -12.41 18.13
N LEU A 36 21.27 -12.47 18.79
CA LEU A 36 20.72 -11.37 19.59
C LEU A 36 20.61 -11.84 21.04
N ARG A 37 21.48 -11.32 21.91
CA ARG A 37 21.68 -11.81 23.29
C ARG A 37 22.04 -13.30 23.29
N ASN A 38 21.16 -14.17 23.81
CA ASN A 38 21.40 -15.61 23.98
C ASN A 38 20.66 -16.48 22.94
N ARG A 39 20.04 -15.87 21.93
CA ARG A 39 19.26 -16.56 20.90
C ARG A 39 19.70 -16.14 19.50
N GLU A 40 19.45 -17.00 18.52
CA GLU A 40 19.60 -16.68 17.10
C GLU A 40 18.25 -16.20 16.59
N GLU A 41 18.24 -15.07 15.88
CA GLU A 41 17.03 -14.42 15.36
C GLU A 41 17.20 -14.10 13.88
N GLU A 42 16.11 -14.23 13.11
CA GLU A 42 16.07 -13.75 11.73
C GLU A 42 15.93 -12.23 11.71
N GLY A 43 16.79 -11.56 10.95
CA GLY A 43 16.76 -10.12 10.73
C GLY A 43 16.89 -9.77 9.25
N ILE A 44 16.52 -8.55 8.89
CA ILE A 44 16.66 -7.99 7.54
C ILE A 44 17.79 -6.96 7.54
N ILE A 45 18.69 -7.07 6.57
CA ILE A 45 19.71 -6.03 6.34
C ILE A 45 19.03 -4.80 5.74
N VAL A 46 19.13 -3.65 6.42
CA VAL A 46 18.55 -2.38 5.96
C VAL A 46 19.59 -1.38 5.45
N SER A 47 20.85 -1.52 5.87
CA SER A 47 21.97 -0.69 5.43
C SER A 47 23.27 -1.47 5.50
N ILE A 48 24.26 -1.07 4.68
CA ILE A 48 25.62 -1.63 4.68
C ILE A 48 26.62 -0.47 4.62
N HIS A 49 27.65 -0.51 5.45
CA HIS A 49 28.70 0.50 5.53
C HIS A 49 30.07 -0.11 5.85
N GLN A 50 31.11 0.74 5.80
CA GLN A 50 32.49 0.38 6.15
C GLN A 50 32.98 1.08 7.43
N ASN A 51 32.13 1.92 8.05
CA ASN A 51 32.47 2.61 9.29
C ASN A 51 32.57 1.60 10.43
N GLU A 52 33.77 1.39 10.98
CA GLU A 52 34.00 0.50 12.11
C GLU A 52 33.37 1.07 13.39
N PRO A 53 32.48 0.32 14.07
CA PRO A 53 31.88 0.77 15.31
C PRO A 53 32.88 0.85 16.46
N SER A 54 32.65 1.75 17.42
CA SER A 54 33.48 1.92 18.62
C SER A 54 33.31 0.79 19.66
N TYR A 55 32.42 -0.16 19.40
CA TYR A 55 32.08 -1.28 20.27
C TYR A 55 32.29 -2.61 19.54
N LYS A 56 32.38 -3.70 20.31
CA LYS A 56 32.58 -5.04 19.76
C LYS A 56 31.34 -5.47 18.96
N VAL A 57 31.56 -5.82 17.69
CA VAL A 57 30.53 -6.32 16.78
C VAL A 57 30.64 -7.84 16.64
N LEU A 58 29.50 -8.51 16.50
CA LEU A 58 29.45 -9.93 16.16
C LEU A 58 29.25 -10.10 14.65
N PRO A 59 29.80 -11.16 14.03
CA PRO A 59 29.43 -11.52 12.67
C PRO A 59 28.01 -12.06 12.60
N VAL A 60 27.36 -11.91 11.45
CA VAL A 60 26.13 -12.66 11.16
C VAL A 60 26.41 -14.17 11.18
N VAL A 61 25.47 -14.97 11.69
CA VAL A 61 25.60 -16.43 11.73
C VAL A 61 25.47 -17.01 10.32
N LYS A 62 24.51 -16.51 9.53
CA LYS A 62 24.23 -17.00 8.18
C LYS A 62 23.47 -15.98 7.34
N ILE A 63 23.79 -15.88 6.05
CA ILE A 63 22.93 -15.22 5.05
C ILE A 63 21.89 -16.23 4.56
N ILE A 64 20.60 -15.90 4.70
CA ILE A 64 19.48 -16.81 4.41
C ILE A 64 19.08 -16.72 2.94
N ASP A 65 18.90 -15.50 2.42
CA ASP A 65 18.43 -15.28 1.05
C ASP A 65 19.59 -14.95 0.10
N LYS A 66 19.52 -15.47 -1.13
CA LYS A 66 20.51 -15.17 -2.20
C LYS A 66 20.27 -13.82 -2.87
N THR A 67 19.04 -13.33 -2.81
CA THR A 67 18.59 -12.10 -3.45
C THR A 67 17.71 -11.32 -2.48
N PRO A 68 17.62 -9.99 -2.58
CA PRO A 68 16.80 -9.18 -1.69
C PRO A 68 15.33 -9.59 -1.79
N ILE A 69 14.69 -9.80 -0.64
CA ILE A 69 13.25 -10.07 -0.55
C ILE A 69 12.46 -8.83 -0.12
N VAL A 70 13.16 -7.82 0.41
CA VAL A 70 12.62 -6.50 0.72
C VAL A 70 13.37 -5.46 -0.13
N LEU A 71 12.63 -4.64 -0.87
CA LEU A 71 13.20 -3.60 -1.72
C LEU A 71 13.59 -2.38 -0.88
N ARG A 72 14.51 -1.55 -1.41
CA ARG A 72 14.90 -0.28 -0.77
C ARG A 72 13.68 0.62 -0.53
N GLU A 73 12.78 0.72 -1.51
CA GLU A 73 11.54 1.48 -1.38
C GLU A 73 10.66 0.98 -0.22
N GLN A 74 10.61 -0.33 0.02
CA GLN A 74 9.88 -0.91 1.15
C GLN A 74 10.57 -0.59 2.48
N ILE A 75 11.90 -0.60 2.53
CA ILE A 75 12.67 -0.17 3.72
C ILE A 75 12.39 1.31 4.02
N ASP A 76 12.43 2.17 3.01
CA ASP A 76 12.14 3.60 3.18
C ASP A 76 10.68 3.83 3.61
N LEU A 77 9.73 3.04 3.08
CA LEU A 77 8.34 3.03 3.54
C LEU A 77 8.23 2.55 4.99
N ALA A 78 9.03 1.56 5.41
CA ALA A 78 9.02 1.04 6.76
C ALA A 78 9.53 2.08 7.77
N TYR A 79 10.55 2.86 7.44
CA TYR A 79 10.97 4.02 8.24
C TYR A 79 9.85 5.05 8.37
N TRP A 80 9.17 5.39 7.28
CA TRP A 80 8.00 6.27 7.36
C TRP A 80 6.90 5.69 8.25
N MET A 81 6.59 4.39 8.12
CA MET A 81 5.57 3.73 8.94
C MET A 81 5.92 3.71 10.41
N LYS A 82 7.19 3.44 10.74
CA LYS A 82 7.73 3.47 12.11
C LYS A 82 7.39 4.80 12.78
N ASP A 83 7.73 5.91 12.11
CA ASP A 83 7.50 7.25 12.65
C ASP A 83 6.00 7.61 12.70
N GLN A 84 5.24 7.25 11.67
CA GLN A 84 3.80 7.58 11.62
C GLN A 84 2.95 6.78 12.59
N TYR A 85 3.31 5.53 12.85
CA TYR A 85 2.49 4.60 13.63
C TYR A 85 3.10 4.22 14.97
N ILE A 86 4.27 4.77 15.32
CA ILE A 86 4.96 4.54 16.59
C ILE A 86 5.12 3.04 16.83
N ALA A 87 5.82 2.39 15.91
CA ALA A 87 6.13 0.96 15.92
C ALA A 87 7.63 0.77 15.72
N SER A 88 8.17 -0.44 15.93
CA SER A 88 9.58 -0.69 15.61
C SER A 88 9.78 -0.81 14.10
N LEU A 89 11.00 -0.50 13.61
CA LEU A 89 11.34 -0.66 12.20
C LEU A 89 11.15 -2.12 11.74
N GLY A 90 11.57 -3.07 12.57
CA GLY A 90 11.44 -4.49 12.27
C GLY A 90 10.00 -4.95 12.15
N GLU A 91 9.11 -4.57 13.08
CA GLU A 91 7.67 -4.85 12.97
C GLU A 91 7.11 -4.29 11.65
N CYS A 92 7.54 -3.08 11.24
CA CYS A 92 7.11 -2.49 9.98
C CYS A 92 7.59 -3.27 8.74
N ILE A 93 8.87 -3.66 8.71
CA ILE A 93 9.45 -4.43 7.60
C ILE A 93 8.78 -5.80 7.49
N TYR A 94 8.63 -6.52 8.60
CA TYR A 94 8.09 -7.88 8.60
C TYR A 94 6.60 -7.92 8.23
N LYS A 95 5.84 -6.83 8.39
CA LYS A 95 4.49 -6.73 7.81
C LYS A 95 4.46 -6.71 6.28
N MET A 96 5.55 -6.29 5.64
CA MET A 96 5.64 -6.24 4.18
C MET A 96 6.01 -7.59 3.56
N ILE A 97 6.55 -8.50 4.38
CA ILE A 97 6.96 -9.84 3.97
C ILE A 97 5.76 -10.79 4.12
N PRO A 98 5.47 -11.67 3.14
CA PRO A 98 4.41 -12.65 3.27
C PRO A 98 4.64 -13.62 4.44
N ALA A 99 3.97 -13.38 5.57
CA ALA A 99 3.84 -14.31 6.68
C ALA A 99 2.48 -15.02 6.64
N GLY A 100 2.33 -16.20 7.25
CA GLY A 100 1.01 -16.80 7.38
C GLY A 100 0.97 -18.26 7.80
N ARG A 101 -0.25 -18.80 7.92
CA ARG A 101 -0.58 -20.19 8.23
C ARG A 101 -1.27 -20.86 7.03
N ARG A 102 -1.31 -22.19 7.05
CA ARG A 102 -1.84 -23.08 6.00
C ARG A 102 -3.38 -23.05 5.97
N GLN A 103 -4.02 -22.76 4.82
CA GLN A 103 -5.18 -23.48 4.23
C GLN A 103 -5.92 -22.71 3.11
N VAL A 104 -6.83 -23.46 2.46
CA VAL A 104 -7.67 -23.26 1.26
C VAL A 104 -6.93 -23.43 -0.07
N LYS A 105 -7.52 -24.26 -0.94
CA LYS A 105 -7.07 -24.54 -2.31
C LYS A 105 -7.98 -23.68 -3.19
N LEU A 106 -7.43 -22.65 -3.83
CA LEU A 106 -8.18 -21.93 -4.85
C LEU A 106 -8.24 -22.81 -6.11
N GLU A 107 -9.40 -22.85 -6.73
CA GLU A 107 -9.55 -23.43 -8.06
C GLU A 107 -8.74 -22.61 -9.05
N ALA A 108 -8.02 -23.29 -9.95
CA ALA A 108 -7.32 -22.63 -11.03
C ALA A 108 -8.32 -21.85 -11.88
N PHE A 109 -8.01 -20.59 -12.19
CA PHE A 109 -8.81 -19.82 -13.13
C PHE A 109 -8.61 -20.41 -14.53
N PRO A 110 -9.68 -20.66 -15.31
CA PRO A 110 -9.55 -21.05 -16.71
C PRO A 110 -8.75 -19.99 -17.47
N SER A 111 -7.70 -20.39 -18.18
CA SER A 111 -6.78 -19.47 -18.89
C SER A 111 -7.21 -19.10 -20.30
N ASP A 112 -8.34 -19.61 -20.78
CA ASP A 112 -8.59 -19.74 -22.22
C ASP A 112 -9.66 -18.79 -22.78
N SER A 113 -10.07 -17.76 -22.04
CA SER A 113 -10.98 -16.73 -22.55
C SER A 113 -10.37 -15.34 -22.46
N GLU A 114 -10.07 -14.75 -23.62
CA GLU A 114 -9.69 -13.34 -23.73
C GLU A 114 -10.93 -12.45 -23.53
N GLY A 115 -10.94 -11.72 -22.42
CA GLY A 115 -11.92 -10.65 -22.17
C GLY A 115 -11.46 -9.34 -22.77
N LYS A 116 -12.36 -8.60 -23.43
CA LYS A 116 -12.11 -7.20 -23.80
C LYS A 116 -12.75 -6.25 -22.78
N PRO A 117 -12.09 -5.14 -22.43
CA PRO A 117 -12.72 -4.08 -21.64
C PRO A 117 -14.01 -3.59 -22.29
N VAL A 118 -15.02 -3.31 -21.48
CA VAL A 118 -16.29 -2.75 -21.96
C VAL A 118 -16.07 -1.28 -22.34
N THR A 119 -16.71 -0.79 -23.40
CA THR A 119 -16.67 0.62 -23.77
C THR A 119 -17.25 1.50 -22.66
N LEU A 120 -16.52 2.54 -22.27
CA LEU A 120 -16.98 3.50 -21.26
C LEU A 120 -18.11 4.36 -21.80
N ASN A 121 -19.09 4.68 -20.94
CA ASN A 121 -20.09 5.70 -21.26
C ASN A 121 -19.51 7.12 -21.08
N GLU A 122 -20.24 8.14 -21.51
CA GLU A 122 -19.77 9.55 -21.45
C GLU A 122 -19.33 10.00 -20.04
N GLU A 123 -20.09 9.66 -18.98
CA GLU A 123 -19.74 10.04 -17.61
C GLU A 123 -18.46 9.33 -17.14
N GLN A 124 -18.32 8.05 -17.49
CA GLN A 124 -17.14 7.26 -17.18
C GLN A 124 -15.92 7.72 -17.97
N GLU A 125 -16.09 8.10 -19.23
CA GLU A 125 -15.02 8.62 -20.09
C GLU A 125 -14.49 9.94 -19.54
N VAL A 126 -15.37 10.86 -19.13
CA VAL A 126 -14.94 12.12 -18.50
C VAL A 126 -14.15 11.84 -17.20
N ALA A 127 -14.63 10.94 -16.35
CA ALA A 127 -13.91 10.55 -15.14
C ALA A 127 -12.55 9.91 -15.45
N TYR A 128 -12.51 9.01 -16.42
CA TYR A 128 -11.29 8.36 -16.90
C TYR A 128 -10.27 9.37 -17.42
N GLN A 129 -10.66 10.29 -18.31
CA GLN A 129 -9.78 11.31 -18.87
C GLN A 129 -9.26 12.28 -17.78
N ASN A 130 -10.09 12.66 -16.83
CA ASN A 130 -9.69 13.49 -15.69
C ASN A 130 -8.59 12.82 -14.87
N ILE A 131 -8.75 11.54 -14.56
CA ILE A 131 -7.74 10.77 -13.81
C ILE A 131 -6.48 10.59 -14.67
N LEU A 132 -6.64 10.23 -15.93
CA LEU A 132 -5.55 9.98 -16.88
C LEU A 132 -4.65 11.22 -17.06
N SER A 133 -5.23 12.42 -17.08
CA SER A 133 -4.49 13.68 -17.18
C SER A 133 -3.46 13.92 -16.05
N THR A 134 -3.51 13.10 -15.00
CA THR A 134 -2.59 13.19 -13.86
C THR A 134 -1.54 12.08 -13.83
N PHE A 135 -1.55 11.14 -14.78
CA PHE A 135 -0.55 10.08 -14.85
C PHE A 135 0.85 10.68 -15.00
N GLY A 136 1.80 10.19 -14.20
CA GLY A 136 3.19 10.68 -14.17
C GLY A 136 3.49 11.72 -13.08
N ARG A 137 2.48 12.14 -12.31
CA ARG A 137 2.67 12.94 -11.09
C ARG A 137 1.81 12.39 -9.95
N THR A 138 2.17 12.74 -8.72
CA THR A 138 1.35 12.40 -7.56
C THR A 138 0.00 13.10 -7.63
N ALA A 139 -1.07 12.32 -7.67
CA ALA A 139 -2.45 12.80 -7.61
C ALA A 139 -3.33 11.84 -6.82
N VAL A 140 -4.39 12.38 -6.22
CA VAL A 140 -5.38 11.60 -5.47
C VAL A 140 -6.76 11.95 -6.03
N HIS A 141 -7.46 10.96 -6.55
CA HIS A 141 -8.80 11.12 -7.10
C HIS A 141 -9.82 10.33 -6.31
N LEU A 142 -10.98 10.94 -6.07
CA LEU A 142 -12.14 10.29 -5.51
C LEU A 142 -13.10 9.93 -6.64
N LEU A 143 -13.31 8.64 -6.87
CA LEU A 143 -14.32 8.12 -7.78
C LEU A 143 -15.60 7.81 -7.00
N PHE A 144 -16.48 8.81 -6.92
CA PHE A 144 -17.72 8.75 -6.17
C PHE A 144 -18.84 8.14 -7.00
N GLY A 145 -19.32 6.95 -6.63
CA GLY A 145 -20.39 6.27 -7.36
C GLY A 145 -20.99 5.11 -6.59
N ILE A 146 -22.32 4.95 -6.70
CA ILE A 146 -23.03 3.84 -6.08
C ILE A 146 -22.65 2.48 -6.70
N THR A 147 -22.92 1.38 -6.00
CA THR A 147 -22.67 0.03 -6.54
C THR A 147 -23.41 -0.16 -7.87
N GLY A 148 -22.70 -0.71 -8.86
CA GLY A 148 -23.22 -0.90 -10.22
C GLY A 148 -23.20 0.36 -11.10
N SER A 149 -22.56 1.46 -10.69
CA SER A 149 -22.29 2.63 -11.56
C SER A 149 -21.14 2.40 -12.56
N GLY A 150 -20.50 1.22 -12.52
CA GLY A 150 -19.39 0.86 -13.41
C GLY A 150 -18.01 1.39 -12.99
N LYS A 151 -17.78 1.67 -11.70
CA LYS A 151 -16.44 2.02 -11.17
C LYS A 151 -15.36 1.05 -11.63
N THR A 152 -15.68 -0.25 -11.61
CA THR A 152 -14.80 -1.34 -12.02
C THR A 152 -14.36 -1.23 -13.49
N GLU A 153 -15.20 -0.71 -14.39
CA GLU A 153 -14.78 -0.51 -15.79
C GLU A 153 -13.69 0.55 -15.88
N ILE A 154 -13.87 1.69 -15.18
CA ILE A 154 -12.85 2.74 -15.14
C ILE A 154 -11.53 2.20 -14.57
N TYR A 155 -11.58 1.38 -13.52
CA TYR A 155 -10.37 0.74 -12.99
C TYR A 155 -9.63 -0.08 -14.05
N ILE A 156 -10.36 -0.89 -14.81
CA ILE A 156 -9.78 -1.74 -15.87
C ILE A 156 -9.11 -0.87 -16.94
N HIS A 157 -9.78 0.18 -17.41
CA HIS A 157 -9.22 1.11 -18.41
C HIS A 157 -7.98 1.84 -17.88
N LEU A 158 -7.99 2.29 -16.62
CA LEU A 158 -6.83 2.91 -15.97
C LEU A 158 -5.66 1.93 -15.81
N ILE A 159 -5.94 0.68 -15.43
CA ILE A 159 -4.92 -0.38 -15.34
C ILE A 159 -4.31 -0.63 -16.72
N GLN A 160 -5.14 -0.80 -17.75
CA GLN A 160 -4.67 -1.01 -19.11
C GLN A 160 -3.74 0.12 -19.55
N LYS A 161 -4.18 1.38 -19.34
CA LYS A 161 -3.40 2.55 -19.70
C LYS A 161 -2.09 2.66 -18.91
N ALA A 162 -2.08 2.28 -17.64
CA ALA A 162 -0.86 2.23 -16.84
C ALA A 162 0.13 1.18 -17.36
N LEU A 163 -0.36 0.01 -17.78
CA LEU A 163 0.47 -1.10 -18.26
C LEU A 163 1.07 -0.89 -19.66
N GLU A 164 0.57 0.08 -20.43
CA GLU A 164 1.21 0.53 -21.68
C GLU A 164 2.61 1.11 -21.44
N THR A 165 2.86 1.66 -20.24
CA THR A 165 4.20 2.12 -19.86
C THR A 165 5.06 0.90 -19.48
N PRO A 166 6.24 0.71 -20.08
CA PRO A 166 7.13 -0.41 -19.75
C PRO A 166 7.46 -0.46 -18.26
N ASN A 167 7.47 -1.67 -17.69
CA ASN A 167 7.78 -1.96 -16.29
C ASN A 167 6.89 -1.27 -15.24
N ARG A 168 5.87 -0.49 -15.66
CA ARG A 168 4.94 0.18 -14.75
C ARG A 168 4.00 -0.85 -14.14
N SER A 169 3.82 -0.74 -12.84
CA SER A 169 3.01 -1.68 -12.07
C SER A 169 1.83 -1.00 -11.40
N VAL A 170 0.83 -1.79 -11.03
CA VAL A 170 -0.42 -1.32 -10.44
C VAL A 170 -0.74 -2.14 -9.18
N ILE A 171 -1.28 -1.46 -8.16
CA ILE A 171 -1.85 -2.11 -6.98
C ILE A 171 -3.35 -1.84 -6.95
N LEU A 172 -4.16 -2.89 -6.84
CA LEU A 172 -5.59 -2.81 -6.61
C LEU A 172 -5.92 -3.42 -5.24
N LEU A 173 -6.40 -2.57 -4.34
CA LEU A 173 -6.92 -2.96 -3.04
C LEU A 173 -8.43 -3.13 -3.14
N VAL A 174 -8.92 -4.26 -2.66
CA VAL A 174 -10.36 -4.61 -2.60
C VAL A 174 -10.75 -4.98 -1.16
N PRO A 175 -12.01 -4.74 -0.75
CA PRO A 175 -12.54 -5.21 0.54
C PRO A 175 -12.61 -6.75 0.58
N GLU A 176 -12.98 -7.35 1.73
CA GLU A 176 -12.94 -8.80 1.97
C GLU A 176 -13.49 -9.73 0.84
N ILE A 177 -13.05 -11.00 0.90
CA ILE A 177 -12.99 -11.98 -0.19
C ILE A 177 -14.33 -12.25 -0.93
N SER A 178 -15.49 -12.04 -0.31
CA SER A 178 -16.78 -12.39 -0.92
C SER A 178 -17.13 -11.55 -2.15
N LEU A 179 -16.77 -10.26 -2.18
CA LEU A 179 -16.95 -9.39 -3.36
C LEU A 179 -15.74 -9.41 -4.32
N THR A 180 -14.64 -10.04 -3.91
CA THR A 180 -13.33 -9.98 -4.59
C THR A 180 -13.24 -10.92 -5.80
N PHE A 181 -13.91 -12.07 -5.78
CA PHE A 181 -13.79 -13.07 -6.85
C PHE A 181 -14.25 -12.57 -8.22
N HIS A 182 -15.28 -11.71 -8.25
CA HIS A 182 -15.80 -11.20 -9.52
C HIS A 182 -14.79 -10.27 -10.20
N ILE A 183 -14.21 -9.33 -9.45
CA ILE A 183 -13.22 -8.38 -9.97
C ILE A 183 -11.95 -9.13 -10.38
N ILE A 184 -11.46 -10.05 -9.57
CA ILE A 184 -10.25 -10.85 -9.91
C ILE A 184 -10.48 -11.67 -11.17
N ARG A 185 -11.60 -12.41 -11.28
CA ARG A 185 -11.91 -13.20 -12.48
C ARG A 185 -11.93 -12.31 -13.72
N LYS A 186 -12.60 -11.16 -13.62
CA LYS A 186 -12.68 -10.22 -14.74
C LYS A 186 -11.31 -9.68 -15.13
N LEU A 187 -10.46 -9.34 -14.17
CA LEU A 187 -9.10 -8.86 -14.45
C LEU A 187 -8.21 -9.96 -15.04
N GLU A 188 -8.32 -11.21 -14.58
CA GLU A 188 -7.53 -12.33 -15.15
C GLU A 188 -7.91 -12.58 -16.62
N LEU A 189 -9.20 -12.46 -16.97
CA LEU A 189 -9.66 -12.57 -18.36
C LEU A 189 -9.11 -11.45 -19.26
N ILE A 190 -8.95 -10.24 -18.72
CA ILE A 190 -8.52 -9.06 -19.49
C ILE A 190 -6.98 -8.93 -19.52
N PHE A 191 -6.31 -9.35 -18.44
CA PHE A 191 -4.86 -9.25 -18.26
C PHE A 191 -4.25 -10.62 -17.92
N PRO A 192 -4.39 -11.63 -18.80
CA PRO A 192 -3.99 -13.00 -18.51
C PRO A 192 -2.52 -13.09 -18.12
N GLY A 193 -2.24 -13.72 -16.98
CA GLY A 193 -0.89 -13.96 -16.49
C GLY A 193 -0.19 -12.72 -15.88
N GLN A 194 -0.82 -11.55 -15.85
CA GLN A 194 -0.24 -10.32 -15.27
C GLN A 194 -0.56 -10.13 -13.78
N LEU A 195 -1.55 -10.87 -13.24
CA LEU A 195 -2.08 -10.68 -11.89
C LEU A 195 -1.40 -11.57 -10.84
N ALA A 196 -0.99 -10.93 -9.74
CA ALA A 196 -0.58 -11.59 -8.51
C ALA A 196 -1.59 -11.27 -7.40
N VAL A 197 -2.30 -12.29 -6.94
CA VAL A 197 -3.29 -12.14 -5.88
C VAL A 197 -2.62 -12.28 -4.51
N LEU A 198 -2.86 -11.33 -3.62
CA LEU A 198 -2.31 -11.26 -2.26
C LEU A 198 -3.44 -11.07 -1.23
N HIS A 199 -4.02 -12.17 -0.74
CA HIS A 199 -5.07 -12.12 0.29
C HIS A 199 -4.86 -13.16 1.39
N SER A 200 -5.49 -12.95 2.55
CA SER A 200 -5.32 -13.78 3.75
C SER A 200 -5.54 -15.28 3.50
N ALA A 201 -6.52 -15.67 2.68
CA ALA A 201 -6.87 -17.06 2.39
C ALA A 201 -5.89 -17.85 1.48
N LEU A 202 -4.80 -17.26 0.98
CA LEU A 202 -3.77 -18.00 0.23
C LEU A 202 -2.80 -18.71 1.17
N LYS A 203 -2.29 -19.87 0.76
CA LYS A 203 -1.18 -20.53 1.46
C LYS A 203 0.08 -19.68 1.40
N ILE A 204 0.95 -19.83 2.40
CA ILE A 204 2.22 -19.11 2.49
C ILE A 204 3.04 -19.27 1.21
N SER A 205 3.17 -20.50 0.70
CA SER A 205 3.91 -20.78 -0.53
C SER A 205 3.33 -20.09 -1.76
N GLU A 206 2.01 -19.97 -1.84
CA GLU A 206 1.31 -19.31 -2.95
C GLU A 206 1.47 -17.78 -2.85
N LYS A 207 1.32 -17.21 -1.64
CA LYS A 207 1.61 -15.79 -1.39
C LYS A 207 3.05 -15.45 -1.70
N PHE A 208 3.99 -16.28 -1.25
CA PHE A 208 5.42 -16.07 -1.48
C PHE A 208 5.77 -16.19 -2.97
N LYS A 209 5.16 -17.15 -3.68
CA LYS A 209 5.26 -17.22 -5.15
C LYS A 209 4.73 -15.95 -5.80
N ALA A 210 3.51 -15.51 -5.47
CA ALA A 210 2.92 -14.29 -6.03
C ALA A 210 3.75 -13.04 -5.72
N TYR A 211 4.29 -12.94 -4.50
CA TYR A 211 5.19 -11.89 -4.07
C TYR A 211 6.49 -11.88 -4.90
N ASN A 212 7.11 -13.04 -5.12
CA ASN A 212 8.31 -13.13 -5.96
C ASN A 212 8.03 -12.86 -7.45
N GLU A 213 6.84 -13.23 -7.95
CA GLU A 213 6.43 -12.90 -9.32
C GLU A 213 6.23 -11.38 -9.51
N LEU A 214 5.78 -10.67 -8.47
CA LEU A 214 5.74 -9.19 -8.47
C LEU A 214 7.14 -8.60 -8.37
N LEU A 215 7.95 -9.11 -7.43
CA LEU A 215 9.31 -8.64 -7.17
C LEU A 215 10.22 -8.77 -8.40
N SER A 216 10.08 -9.86 -9.16
CA SER A 216 10.82 -10.10 -10.41
C SER A 216 10.25 -9.33 -11.61
N GLY A 217 9.11 -8.65 -11.47
CA GLY A 217 8.41 -7.98 -12.57
C GLY A 217 7.69 -8.92 -13.54
N LYS A 218 7.69 -10.25 -13.29
CA LYS A 218 6.94 -11.23 -14.10
C LYS A 218 5.44 -10.89 -14.11
N LYS A 219 4.92 -10.41 -12.98
CA LYS A 219 3.56 -9.90 -12.82
C LYS A 219 3.60 -8.43 -12.46
N ARG A 220 2.72 -7.65 -13.05
CA ARG A 220 2.70 -6.18 -12.92
C ARG A 220 1.47 -5.66 -12.17
N ILE A 221 0.47 -6.51 -11.92
CA ILE A 221 -0.74 -6.13 -11.20
C ILE A 221 -0.78 -6.90 -9.88
N ALA A 222 -0.65 -6.20 -8.75
CA ALA A 222 -0.94 -6.75 -7.44
C ALA A 222 -2.41 -6.51 -7.11
N VAL A 223 -3.16 -7.57 -6.79
CA VAL A 223 -4.57 -7.46 -6.36
C VAL A 223 -4.72 -8.12 -5.00
N GLY A 224 -5.39 -7.46 -4.06
CA GLY A 224 -5.62 -8.09 -2.76
C GLY A 224 -6.29 -7.20 -1.75
N THR A 225 -6.30 -7.68 -0.51
CA THR A 225 -6.91 -6.95 0.61
C THR A 225 -5.90 -5.99 1.24
N ARG A 226 -6.06 -5.66 2.52
CA ARG A 226 -5.23 -4.71 3.28
C ARG A 226 -3.72 -4.81 3.02
N SER A 227 -3.14 -6.01 3.10
CA SER A 227 -1.68 -6.22 3.02
C SER A 227 -1.10 -6.07 1.62
N ALA A 228 -1.93 -6.12 0.56
CA ALA A 228 -1.45 -5.95 -0.81
C ALA A 228 -0.88 -4.56 -1.08
N VAL A 229 -1.16 -3.58 -0.21
CA VAL A 229 -0.55 -2.25 -0.26
C VAL A 229 0.97 -2.30 -0.14
N PHE A 230 1.55 -3.37 0.43
CA PHE A 230 2.99 -3.58 0.56
C PHE A 230 3.61 -4.38 -0.59
N ALA A 231 2.84 -4.70 -1.63
CA ALA A 231 3.32 -5.48 -2.77
C ALA A 231 4.65 -4.93 -3.34
N PRO A 232 5.65 -5.78 -3.60
CA PRO A 232 6.98 -5.38 -4.06
C PRO A 232 6.93 -5.16 -5.57
N VAL A 233 6.34 -4.04 -5.99
CA VAL A 233 6.18 -3.70 -7.40
C VAL A 233 7.19 -2.65 -7.83
N SER A 234 7.76 -2.82 -9.02
CA SER A 234 8.65 -1.82 -9.63
C SER A 234 7.85 -0.74 -10.35
N ASN A 235 8.37 0.49 -10.35
CA ASN A 235 7.79 1.63 -11.09
C ASN A 235 6.27 1.75 -10.84
N LEU A 236 5.89 1.87 -9.57
CA LEU A 236 4.49 1.94 -9.16
C LEU A 236 3.81 3.13 -9.83
N GLY A 237 2.82 2.85 -10.67
CA GLY A 237 2.20 3.83 -11.53
C GLY A 237 0.82 4.31 -11.09
N LEU A 238 0.09 3.41 -10.44
CA LEU A 238 -1.30 3.55 -10.08
C LEU A 238 -1.60 2.69 -8.85
N VAL A 239 -2.33 3.25 -7.90
CA VAL A 239 -2.96 2.51 -6.81
C VAL A 239 -4.45 2.77 -6.86
N ILE A 240 -5.25 1.71 -6.82
CA ILE A 240 -6.71 1.80 -6.74
C ILE A 240 -7.14 1.18 -5.41
N ILE A 241 -8.03 1.86 -4.70
CA ILE A 241 -8.70 1.34 -3.50
C ILE A 241 -10.19 1.31 -3.80
N ASP A 242 -10.75 0.11 -3.92
CA ASP A 242 -12.19 -0.07 -4.04
C ASP A 242 -12.84 -0.12 -2.67
N GLU A 243 -14.02 0.48 -2.56
CA GLU A 243 -14.76 0.69 -1.31
C GLU A 243 -13.87 1.24 -0.17
N ASP A 244 -13.17 2.36 -0.43
CA ASP A 244 -12.21 3.00 0.49
C ASP A 244 -12.71 3.26 1.92
N HIS A 245 -14.04 3.29 2.12
CA HIS A 245 -14.68 3.47 3.42
C HIS A 245 -14.67 2.21 4.30
N ASP A 246 -14.30 1.05 3.74
CA ASP A 246 -14.31 -0.23 4.42
C ASP A 246 -13.29 -0.28 5.58
N SER A 247 -13.76 -0.69 6.75
CA SER A 247 -12.93 -0.74 7.97
C SER A 247 -11.85 -1.82 7.92
N SER A 248 -11.96 -2.82 7.03
CA SER A 248 -10.95 -3.87 6.83
C SER A 248 -9.59 -3.33 6.37
N PHE A 249 -9.54 -2.11 5.85
CA PHE A 249 -8.28 -1.43 5.51
C PHE A 249 -7.50 -0.89 6.72
N LYS A 250 -8.05 -0.97 7.94
CA LYS A 250 -7.35 -0.64 9.19
C LYS A 250 -6.73 -1.90 9.81
N GLU A 251 -5.44 -1.85 10.13
CA GLU A 251 -4.73 -2.88 10.90
C GLU A 251 -4.87 -2.59 12.40
N HIS A 252 -5.13 -3.64 13.18
CA HIS A 252 -5.32 -3.56 14.63
C HIS A 252 -4.09 -4.04 15.41
N SER A 253 -3.24 -4.87 14.80
CA SER A 253 -1.93 -5.25 15.35
C SER A 253 -0.86 -4.20 15.09
N SER A 254 0.28 -4.24 15.79
CA SER A 254 1.42 -3.37 15.48
C SER A 254 2.05 -3.77 14.13
N PRO A 255 2.49 -2.82 13.30
CA PRO A 255 2.07 -1.41 13.25
C PRO A 255 0.58 -1.26 12.92
N ARG A 256 -0.13 -0.37 13.63
CA ARG A 256 -1.58 -0.15 13.45
C ARG A 256 -1.89 0.77 12.25
N TYR A 257 -1.40 0.40 11.07
CA TYR A 257 -1.51 1.21 9.86
C TYR A 257 -2.90 1.22 9.25
N HIS A 258 -3.15 2.18 8.36
CA HIS A 258 -4.32 2.18 7.48
C HIS A 258 -3.84 2.12 6.02
N SER A 259 -4.31 1.15 5.23
CA SER A 259 -3.84 0.96 3.85
C SER A 259 -4.00 2.20 2.96
N ARG A 260 -5.05 3.01 3.16
CA ARG A 260 -5.24 4.29 2.48
C ARG A 260 -4.06 5.24 2.68
N GLN A 261 -3.60 5.41 3.92
CA GLN A 261 -2.46 6.29 4.23
C GLN A 261 -1.14 5.74 3.66
N VAL A 262 -0.93 4.43 3.76
CA VAL A 262 0.23 3.76 3.14
C VAL A 262 0.20 3.94 1.63
N ALA A 263 -0.94 3.76 0.98
CA ALA A 263 -1.12 3.95 -0.46
C ALA A 263 -0.83 5.40 -0.88
N MET A 264 -1.31 6.39 -0.11
CA MET A 264 -1.00 7.81 -0.33
C MET A 264 0.51 8.06 -0.26
N GLN A 265 1.19 7.51 0.75
CA GLN A 265 2.64 7.65 0.88
C GLN A 265 3.38 7.00 -0.29
N ARG A 266 3.00 5.77 -0.67
CA ARG A 266 3.59 5.10 -1.84
C ARG A 266 3.40 5.89 -3.13
N CYS A 267 2.22 6.47 -3.34
CA CYS A 267 1.95 7.32 -4.51
C CYS A 267 2.76 8.62 -4.50
N LYS A 268 3.01 9.18 -3.32
CA LYS A 268 3.88 10.34 -3.15
C LYS A 268 5.33 10.02 -3.52
N THR A 269 5.88 8.92 -3.01
CA THR A 269 7.28 8.52 -3.27
C THR A 269 7.51 8.13 -4.73
N ASN A 270 6.50 7.54 -5.39
CA ASN A 270 6.62 7.03 -6.76
C ASN A 270 6.07 7.96 -7.86
N ASN A 271 5.60 9.17 -7.53
CA ASN A 271 4.86 10.02 -8.48
C ASN A 271 3.67 9.28 -9.15
N ALA A 272 3.00 8.44 -8.36
CA ALA A 272 1.89 7.60 -8.81
C ALA A 272 0.54 8.26 -8.53
N VAL A 273 -0.49 7.77 -9.22
CA VAL A 273 -1.87 8.22 -9.00
C VAL A 273 -2.59 7.28 -8.04
N LEU A 274 -3.28 7.83 -7.05
CA LEU A 274 -4.20 7.11 -6.18
C LEU A 274 -5.63 7.36 -6.62
N VAL A 275 -6.42 6.30 -6.83
CA VAL A 275 -7.85 6.37 -7.12
C VAL A 275 -8.61 5.66 -6.00
N MET A 276 -9.44 6.39 -5.27
CA MET A 276 -10.30 5.84 -4.23
C MET A 276 -11.72 5.77 -4.75
N GLY A 277 -12.24 4.57 -4.93
CA GLY A 277 -13.64 4.35 -5.28
C GLY A 277 -14.48 4.08 -4.06
N THR A 278 -15.60 4.78 -3.94
CA THR A 278 -16.53 4.57 -2.81
C THR A 278 -17.88 5.18 -3.12
N ALA A 279 -18.94 4.53 -2.63
CA ALA A 279 -20.29 5.11 -2.61
C ALA A 279 -20.51 6.06 -1.42
N THR A 280 -19.64 6.02 -0.42
CA THR A 280 -19.78 6.69 0.87
C THR A 280 -18.42 7.18 1.36
N PRO A 281 -17.86 8.27 0.78
CA PRO A 281 -16.56 8.78 1.18
C PRO A 281 -16.59 9.31 2.61
N SER A 282 -15.47 9.19 3.32
CA SER A 282 -15.29 9.89 4.58
C SER A 282 -15.32 11.41 4.36
N LEU A 283 -15.72 12.16 5.39
CA LEU A 283 -15.77 13.63 5.32
C LEU A 283 -14.40 14.22 4.98
N GLU A 284 -13.33 13.64 5.54
CA GLU A 284 -11.95 14.01 5.28
C GLU A 284 -11.59 13.88 3.79
N ILE A 285 -11.83 12.71 3.20
CA ILE A 285 -11.51 12.46 1.79
C ILE A 285 -12.37 13.31 0.86
N TYR A 286 -13.66 13.45 1.19
CA TYR A 286 -14.55 14.30 0.43
C TYR A 286 -14.08 15.77 0.45
N HIS A 287 -13.68 16.27 1.61
CA HIS A 287 -13.17 17.62 1.77
C HIS A 287 -11.86 17.82 0.99
N LEU A 288 -10.88 16.93 1.18
CA LEU A 288 -9.59 16.98 0.46
C LEU A 288 -9.76 16.94 -1.05
N ALA A 289 -10.62 16.06 -1.55
CA ALA A 289 -10.88 15.93 -2.98
C ALA A 289 -11.61 17.17 -3.54
N LYS A 290 -12.49 17.80 -2.75
CA LYS A 290 -13.18 19.04 -3.12
C LYS A 290 -12.20 20.21 -3.24
N GLU A 291 -11.29 20.36 -2.27
CA GLU A 291 -10.25 21.40 -2.30
C GLU A 291 -9.31 21.25 -3.49
N LYS A 292 -8.91 20.01 -3.79
CA LYS A 292 -8.00 19.69 -4.89
C LYS A 292 -8.68 19.53 -6.25
N LYS A 293 -10.01 19.75 -6.33
CA LYS A 293 -10.83 19.54 -7.55
C LYS A 293 -10.61 18.17 -8.19
N SER A 294 -10.46 17.13 -7.39
CA SER A 294 -10.17 15.75 -7.82
C SER A 294 -11.31 14.77 -7.54
N ILE A 295 -12.55 15.26 -7.46
CA ILE A 295 -13.75 14.44 -7.34
C ILE A 295 -14.31 14.13 -8.74
N CYS A 296 -14.39 12.85 -9.07
CA CYS A 296 -15.12 12.34 -10.24
C CYS A 296 -16.42 11.68 -9.74
N ILE A 297 -17.58 12.17 -10.18
CA ILE A 297 -18.89 11.66 -9.76
C ILE A 297 -19.50 10.82 -10.87
N LEU A 298 -19.95 9.61 -10.55
CA LEU A 298 -20.67 8.71 -11.44
C LEU A 298 -22.11 8.54 -10.97
N SER A 299 -23.07 8.82 -11.84
CA SER A 299 -24.48 8.57 -11.57
C SER A 299 -24.91 7.18 -12.11
N ARG A 300 -25.97 6.59 -11.55
CA ARG A 300 -26.60 5.38 -12.12
C ARG A 300 -27.86 5.81 -12.86
N LYS A 301 -27.86 5.75 -14.20
CA LYS A 301 -28.97 6.22 -15.04
C LYS A 301 -30.26 5.38 -14.90
N ASP A 302 -30.17 4.13 -14.43
CA ASP A 302 -31.29 3.17 -14.46
C ASP A 302 -32.27 3.23 -13.26
N ARG A 303 -32.08 4.13 -12.29
CA ARG A 303 -33.10 4.41 -11.26
C ARG A 303 -33.65 5.82 -11.43
N LYS A 304 -34.81 5.93 -12.09
CA LYS A 304 -35.70 7.10 -11.97
C LYS A 304 -36.06 7.29 -10.49
N GLY A 305 -35.30 8.10 -9.76
CA GLY A 305 -35.56 8.42 -8.36
C GLY A 305 -34.34 8.59 -7.45
N PHE A 306 -33.14 8.13 -7.85
CA PHE A 306 -31.93 8.30 -7.04
C PHE A 306 -31.01 9.35 -7.66
N CYS A 307 -31.38 10.61 -7.49
CA CYS A 307 -30.43 11.70 -7.67
C CYS A 307 -29.38 11.57 -6.55
N LEU A 308 -28.09 11.48 -6.90
CA LEU A 308 -27.02 11.81 -5.96
C LEU A 308 -27.23 13.28 -5.58
N ARG A 309 -28.09 13.54 -4.59
CA ARG A 309 -28.15 14.87 -4.00
C ARG A 309 -26.77 15.08 -3.41
N PRO A 310 -25.97 16.05 -3.89
CA PRO A 310 -24.78 16.44 -3.15
C PRO A 310 -25.27 16.70 -1.72
N PHE A 311 -24.60 16.08 -0.75
CA PHE A 311 -24.95 16.10 0.66
C PHE A 311 -25.62 17.44 1.00
N VAL A 312 -26.86 17.36 1.51
CA VAL A 312 -27.67 18.50 1.95
C VAL A 312 -26.74 19.57 2.50
N SER A 313 -26.78 20.78 1.95
CA SER A 313 -25.99 21.88 2.48
C SER A 313 -26.42 22.09 3.93
N TRP A 314 -25.69 21.50 4.87
CA TRP A 314 -25.78 21.93 6.25
C TRP A 314 -25.21 23.34 6.24
N LYS A 315 -26.10 24.34 6.16
CA LYS A 315 -25.79 25.66 6.70
C LYS A 315 -25.50 25.40 8.17
N ILE A 316 -24.22 25.21 8.49
CA ILE A 316 -23.75 25.30 9.87
C ILE A 316 -24.20 26.68 10.32
N LYS A 317 -25.25 26.74 11.15
CA LYS A 317 -25.58 27.97 11.85
C LYS A 317 -24.29 28.38 12.56
N LYS A 318 -23.86 29.63 12.35
CA LYS A 318 -22.77 30.31 13.08
C LYS A 318 -23.13 30.39 14.58
N SER A 319 -23.22 29.25 15.26
CA SER A 319 -23.53 29.16 16.68
C SER A 319 -22.82 27.99 17.37
N LEU A 320 -21.70 27.53 16.82
CA LEU A 320 -20.77 26.60 17.47
C LEU A 320 -19.40 27.28 17.65
N THR A 321 -19.41 28.52 18.17
CA THR A 321 -18.22 29.23 18.65
C THR A 321 -17.81 28.81 20.06
N LEU A 322 -18.36 27.71 20.59
CA LEU A 322 -18.06 27.21 21.93
C LEU A 322 -18.00 25.68 21.85
N LEU A 323 -16.78 25.14 21.68
CA LEU A 323 -16.30 23.79 22.03
C LEU A 323 -15.13 23.36 21.11
N VAL A 324 -14.14 24.24 20.96
CA VAL A 324 -12.77 23.83 20.66
C VAL A 324 -11.92 24.39 21.80
N PRO A 325 -11.52 23.61 22.81
CA PRO A 325 -10.40 23.99 23.64
C PRO A 325 -9.15 24.07 22.75
N SER A 326 -8.57 25.26 22.74
CA SER A 326 -7.28 25.65 22.19
C SER A 326 -6.16 24.63 22.48
N PHE A 327 -5.95 23.67 21.58
CA PHE A 327 -4.81 22.73 21.67
C PHE A 327 -3.76 22.93 20.56
N LEU A 328 -3.85 23.99 19.77
CA LEU A 328 -2.88 24.29 18.70
C LEU A 328 -2.40 25.75 18.63
N SER A 329 -2.44 26.49 19.74
CA SER A 329 -1.85 27.83 19.78
C SER A 329 -1.37 28.25 21.17
N ARG A 330 -0.46 27.48 21.78
CA ARG A 330 0.49 28.01 22.78
C ARG A 330 1.84 27.31 22.63
N SER A 331 2.69 27.98 21.85
CA SER A 331 4.11 28.20 22.12
C SER A 331 4.93 27.05 22.73
N ASN A 332 5.74 26.45 21.86
CA ASN A 332 6.99 25.73 22.14
C ASN A 332 8.05 26.52 22.96
N GLU A 333 7.71 27.66 23.57
CA GLU A 333 8.66 28.52 24.30
C GLU A 333 8.69 28.26 25.82
N ASP A 334 7.62 27.74 26.42
CA ASP A 334 7.55 27.54 27.87
C ASP A 334 8.22 26.24 28.35
N TRP A 335 8.39 25.24 27.48
CA TRP A 335 9.06 23.98 27.84
C TRP A 335 10.61 24.13 27.85
N ILE A 336 11.15 24.98 26.98
CA ILE A 336 12.62 25.21 26.88
C ILE A 336 13.16 26.00 28.07
N LYS A 337 12.33 26.79 28.77
CA LYS A 337 12.78 27.58 29.93
C LYS A 337 12.77 26.85 31.27
N LYS A 338 12.18 25.66 31.37
CA LYS A 338 11.99 24.97 32.66
C LYS A 338 12.91 23.77 32.91
N ASN A 339 13.75 23.39 31.94
CA ASN A 339 14.71 22.28 32.06
C ASN A 339 16.11 22.66 31.55
N ARG A 340 16.60 23.84 31.92
CA ARG A 340 18.02 24.20 31.84
C ARG A 340 18.56 24.52 33.23
#